data_AF-A0A935UPW0-F1
#
_entry.id   AF-A0A935UPW0-F1
#
_cell.length_a   1.000
_cell.length_b   1.000
_cell.length_c   1.000
_cell.angle_alpha   90.00
_cell.angle_beta   90.00
_cell.angle_gamma   90.00
#
_symmetry.space_group_name_H-M   'P 1'
#
loop_
_entity.id
_entity.type
_entity.pdbx_description
1 polymer ?
#
loop_
_entity_poly.entity_id
_entity_poly.type
_entity_poly.pdbx_seq_one_letter_code
_entity_poly.pdbx_strand_id
1 'polypeptide(L)'
;MTHRAAVLTIAALLAVAAGAANPVVSNMTPVQRTDGSGILEVTYDLADADGDTCCISLQASADGGATWMLPCLTLGGHVGQGVLPGTGRVLTWDIGRDHPGIIRDDLRVRVVASDVGVDHTVHSPLHYAALHWSDHDWSDEAMIERIARADLLCVEAEVLWSEPPSGGPSVVERIKAVNPDCKVIGYVSVQMVRLDWADAPVGTYARTRWDALRRFWSYTTTRDTLQSWPKKVNVNILEPACRDAIVTIIAEFQEHSGTAFDGVLWDYFNNGIWIPNSVDVTGDPDLDGDGIPMMSDPDELAAYKAACVDMVVSLRERLGEGFIQIFNGQRAYTDSTFAALSDGIDYELFPTLGFQPPDKMRKAMDPGVYNSLWNARRWPRTVNGGPYLLLENINRAHYYDDNYVLTPLNPGDAFRAVSLLIDGCYPVWDDFVDHLFGWPDVVHSLGAPLGPTLIQGDVFTREFTYGDVRLEMGSGVWPNPFNFRIRINGNVVEELAIPYHPQKVGGGGHLVCRPWLGLLPPGAGAAPPAASDQERALGGLRTFRLRGWSGTCAGNGLKKLPILSIR
;
A
#
# COMPACT_ATOMS: atom_id res chain seq x y z
N MET A 1 5.19 -82.66 -2.54
CA MET A 1 4.95 -81.36 -3.19
C MET A 1 4.44 -80.41 -2.13
N THR A 2 5.34 -79.64 -1.53
CA THR A 2 5.05 -78.69 -0.45
C THR A 2 5.15 -77.28 -1.02
N HIS A 3 4.01 -76.65 -1.29
CA HIS A 3 3.99 -75.27 -1.77
C HIS A 3 4.24 -74.30 -0.61
N ARG A 4 5.36 -73.59 -0.71
CA ARG A 4 5.76 -72.45 0.12
C ARG A 4 4.84 -71.26 -0.20
N ALA A 5 4.15 -70.71 0.79
CA ALA A 5 3.52 -69.40 0.68
C ALA A 5 4.58 -68.33 0.97
N ALA A 6 4.90 -67.52 -0.05
CA ALA A 6 5.74 -66.35 0.10
C ALA A 6 4.91 -65.22 0.72
N VAL A 7 5.32 -64.73 1.89
CA VAL A 7 4.80 -63.51 2.50
C VAL A 7 5.47 -62.33 1.80
N LEU A 8 4.70 -61.58 1.02
CA LEU A 8 5.13 -60.31 0.44
C LEU A 8 5.00 -59.22 1.51
N THR A 9 6.12 -58.77 2.05
CA THR A 9 6.17 -57.58 2.92
C THR A 9 6.11 -56.34 2.04
N ILE A 10 4.98 -55.66 2.01
CA ILE A 10 4.84 -54.34 1.39
C ILE A 10 5.50 -53.32 2.34
N ALA A 11 6.68 -52.83 1.97
CA ALA A 11 7.28 -51.67 2.62
C ALA A 11 6.47 -50.43 2.20
N ALA A 12 5.69 -49.88 3.13
CA ALA A 12 5.06 -48.59 2.94
C ALA A 12 6.16 -47.50 2.93
N LEU A 13 6.42 -46.91 1.76
CA LEU A 13 7.10 -45.62 1.69
C LEU A 13 6.17 -44.59 2.33
N LEU A 14 6.51 -44.17 3.55
CA LEU A 14 6.04 -42.91 4.12
C LEU A 14 6.68 -41.80 3.30
N ALA A 15 5.92 -41.27 2.32
CA ALA A 15 6.21 -39.95 1.78
C ALA A 15 5.95 -38.94 2.90
N VAL A 16 7.03 -38.50 3.56
CA VAL A 16 6.98 -37.28 4.36
C VAL A 16 6.70 -36.18 3.35
N ALA A 17 5.53 -35.54 3.45
CA ALA A 17 5.33 -34.27 2.76
C ALA A 17 6.40 -33.31 3.29
N ALA A 18 7.37 -32.97 2.44
CA ALA A 18 8.23 -31.83 2.70
C ALA A 18 7.28 -30.63 2.81
N GLY A 19 7.16 -30.08 4.01
CA GLY A 19 6.48 -28.81 4.19
C GLY A 19 7.43 -27.73 3.69
N ALA A 20 6.88 -26.77 2.93
CA ALA A 20 7.62 -25.60 2.47
C ALA A 20 8.33 -24.96 3.66
N ALA A 21 9.65 -24.93 3.62
CA ALA A 21 10.46 -24.44 4.72
C ALA A 21 11.28 -23.27 4.22
N ASN A 22 11.04 -22.09 4.79
CA ASN A 22 11.74 -20.85 4.45
C ASN A 22 13.26 -21.07 4.30
N PRO A 23 13.89 -20.40 3.33
CA PRO A 23 15.32 -20.53 3.10
C PRO A 23 16.11 -20.11 4.33
N VAL A 24 17.13 -20.92 4.64
CA VAL A 24 18.05 -20.74 5.77
C VAL A 24 19.42 -20.37 5.22
N VAL A 25 19.88 -19.18 5.60
CA VAL A 25 21.27 -18.77 5.42
C VAL A 25 22.09 -19.19 6.64
N SER A 26 23.20 -19.87 6.42
CA SER A 26 24.11 -20.31 7.49
C SER A 26 25.59 -20.22 7.08
N ASN A 27 26.50 -20.47 8.03
CA ASN A 27 27.95 -20.52 7.81
C ASN A 27 28.53 -19.28 7.10
N MET A 28 27.94 -18.12 7.35
CA MET A 28 28.34 -16.87 6.70
C MET A 28 29.73 -16.43 7.16
N THR A 29 30.62 -16.12 6.22
CA THR A 29 31.99 -15.68 6.47
C THR A 29 32.31 -14.48 5.59
N PRO A 30 32.21 -13.24 6.12
CA PRO A 30 32.64 -12.03 5.43
C PRO A 30 34.16 -11.87 5.51
N VAL A 31 34.81 -11.61 4.37
CA VAL A 31 36.26 -11.39 4.25
C VAL A 31 36.50 -10.23 3.30
N GLN A 32 37.17 -9.18 3.78
CA GLN A 32 37.66 -8.13 2.89
C GLN A 32 38.89 -8.64 2.13
N ARG A 33 38.91 -8.46 0.81
CA ARG A 33 40.06 -8.83 -0.02
C ARG A 33 41.27 -7.97 0.35
N THR A 34 42.43 -8.62 0.45
CA THR A 34 43.70 -7.99 0.80
C THR A 34 44.51 -7.53 -0.41
N ASP A 35 43.92 -7.54 -1.60
CA ASP A 35 44.54 -7.16 -2.88
C ASP A 35 44.44 -5.64 -3.16
N GLY A 36 43.87 -4.87 -2.21
CA GLY A 36 43.67 -3.44 -2.34
C GLY A 36 42.42 -3.05 -3.15
N SER A 37 41.62 -4.02 -3.62
CA SER A 37 40.36 -3.74 -4.33
C SER A 37 39.30 -3.09 -3.44
N GLY A 38 39.37 -3.32 -2.12
CA GLY A 38 38.33 -2.90 -1.19
C GLY A 38 37.05 -3.73 -1.29
N ILE A 39 37.05 -4.85 -2.03
CA ILE A 39 35.90 -5.75 -2.16
C ILE A 39 35.72 -6.56 -0.87
N LEU A 40 34.48 -6.61 -0.38
CA LEU A 40 34.03 -7.57 0.62
C LEU A 40 33.50 -8.82 -0.08
N GLU A 41 34.06 -9.98 0.25
CA GLU A 41 33.57 -11.28 -0.20
C GLU A 41 32.86 -11.97 0.95
N VAL A 42 31.63 -12.45 0.74
CA VAL A 42 30.85 -13.16 1.75
C VAL A 42 30.54 -14.55 1.22
N THR A 43 31.12 -15.56 1.86
CA THR A 43 30.76 -16.97 1.63
C THR A 43 29.64 -17.36 2.58
N TYR A 44 28.63 -18.09 2.12
CA TYR A 44 27.51 -18.57 2.92
C TYR A 44 26.94 -19.87 2.37
N ASP A 45 26.21 -20.61 3.22
CA ASP A 45 25.42 -21.76 2.81
C ASP A 45 23.95 -21.36 2.73
N LEU A 46 23.29 -21.77 1.65
CA LEU A 46 21.85 -21.59 1.43
C LEU A 46 21.17 -22.94 1.44
N ALA A 47 20.28 -23.16 2.39
CA ALA A 47 19.41 -24.33 2.42
C ALA A 47 17.97 -23.89 2.21
N ASP A 48 17.29 -24.52 1.27
CA ASP A 48 15.83 -24.48 1.14
C ASP A 48 15.37 -25.94 0.95
N ALA A 49 14.28 -26.30 1.62
CA ALA A 49 13.77 -27.67 1.66
C ALA A 49 13.04 -28.07 0.38
N ASP A 50 12.49 -27.10 -0.35
CA ASP A 50 11.74 -27.33 -1.58
C ASP A 50 12.67 -27.44 -2.80
N GLY A 51 13.85 -26.85 -2.69
CA GLY A 51 14.95 -26.97 -3.65
C GLY A 51 14.78 -26.06 -4.87
N ASP A 52 13.91 -25.07 -4.80
CA ASP A 52 13.72 -24.10 -5.87
C ASP A 52 14.73 -22.94 -5.75
N THR A 53 14.55 -21.86 -6.50
CA THR A 53 15.51 -20.74 -6.49
C THR A 53 15.05 -19.63 -5.55
N CYS A 54 15.95 -19.17 -4.68
CA CYS A 54 15.68 -18.05 -3.78
C CYS A 54 16.14 -16.70 -4.37
N CYS A 55 15.59 -15.60 -3.85
CA CYS A 55 16.16 -14.27 -3.97
C CYS A 55 17.08 -13.98 -2.77
N ILE A 56 18.27 -13.43 -3.02
CA ILE A 56 19.28 -13.14 -1.99
C ILE A 56 19.58 -11.65 -1.95
N SER A 57 19.51 -11.04 -0.77
CA SER A 57 19.81 -9.61 -0.56
C SER A 57 20.92 -9.43 0.47
N LEU A 58 21.84 -8.48 0.24
CA LEU A 58 22.83 -8.07 1.23
C LEU A 58 22.36 -6.78 1.91
N GLN A 59 22.39 -6.75 3.24
CA GLN A 59 22.19 -5.54 4.02
C GLN A 59 23.43 -5.25 4.87
N ALA A 60 23.74 -3.97 5.03
CA ALA A 60 24.90 -3.53 5.79
C ALA A 60 24.53 -2.45 6.82
N SER A 61 25.29 -2.44 7.91
CA SER A 61 25.17 -1.50 9.03
C SER A 61 26.51 -0.83 9.26
N ALA A 62 26.47 0.49 9.49
CA ALA A 62 27.62 1.32 9.81
C ALA A 62 27.60 1.83 11.28
N ASP A 63 26.78 1.22 12.13
CA ASP A 63 26.54 1.62 13.52
C ASP A 63 26.45 0.40 14.46
N GLY A 64 27.20 -0.65 14.16
CA GLY A 64 27.29 -1.85 15.02
C GLY A 64 26.03 -2.72 15.01
N GLY A 65 25.15 -2.55 14.02
CA GLY A 65 23.90 -3.30 13.87
C GLY A 65 22.67 -2.60 14.44
N ALA A 66 22.77 -1.32 14.83
CA ALA A 66 21.63 -0.55 15.30
C ALA A 66 20.66 -0.20 14.15
N THR A 67 21.19 0.13 12.98
CA THR A 67 20.44 0.34 11.74
C THR A 67 21.10 -0.39 10.57
N TRP A 68 20.31 -0.78 9.57
CA TRP A 68 20.76 -1.51 8.37
C TRP A 68 20.67 -0.64 7.10
N MET A 69 20.98 0.66 7.25
CA MET A 69 20.74 1.67 6.24
C MET A 69 21.92 1.93 5.28
N LEU A 70 23.05 1.23 5.43
CA LEU A 70 24.23 1.46 4.61
C LEU A 70 23.99 0.89 3.19
N PRO A 71 24.04 1.72 2.13
CA PRO A 71 23.74 1.25 0.77
C PRO A 71 24.76 0.27 0.22
N CYS A 72 24.27 -0.82 -0.40
CA CYS A 72 25.06 -1.81 -1.13
C CYS A 72 24.66 -1.76 -2.62
N LEU A 73 25.38 -0.99 -3.43
CA LEU A 73 25.07 -0.73 -4.84
C LEU A 73 25.80 -1.67 -5.80
N THR A 74 27.03 -2.06 -5.47
CA THR A 74 27.92 -2.84 -6.36
C THR A 74 28.04 -4.29 -5.90
N LEU A 75 26.91 -4.99 -5.98
CA LEU A 75 26.80 -6.40 -5.64
C LEU A 75 27.11 -7.31 -6.84
N GLY A 76 27.61 -8.52 -6.56
CA GLY A 76 27.88 -9.55 -7.57
C GLY A 76 27.96 -10.94 -6.97
N GLY A 77 28.03 -11.97 -7.82
CA GLY A 77 28.05 -13.38 -7.41
C GLY A 77 26.64 -13.94 -7.18
N HIS A 78 26.48 -14.75 -6.13
CA HIS A 78 25.21 -15.37 -5.74
C HIS A 78 24.36 -14.38 -4.93
N VAL A 79 23.77 -13.41 -5.63
CA VAL A 79 22.94 -12.33 -5.05
C VAL A 79 21.87 -11.93 -6.07
N GLY A 80 20.72 -11.44 -5.59
CA GLY A 80 19.54 -11.18 -6.40
C GLY A 80 18.70 -12.44 -6.64
N GLN A 81 17.89 -12.42 -7.69
CA GLN A 81 16.95 -13.49 -8.05
C GLN A 81 17.66 -14.74 -8.59
N GLY A 82 17.01 -15.91 -8.45
CA GLY A 82 17.41 -17.12 -9.15
C GLY A 82 18.59 -17.88 -8.54
N VAL A 83 18.88 -17.68 -7.24
CA VAL A 83 19.99 -18.35 -6.56
C VAL A 83 19.55 -19.71 -6.05
N LEU A 84 20.17 -20.77 -6.56
CA LEU A 84 19.90 -22.14 -6.10
C LEU A 84 20.46 -22.42 -4.69
N PRO A 85 19.81 -23.26 -3.87
CA PRO A 85 20.36 -23.80 -2.64
C PRO A 85 21.70 -24.51 -2.86
N GLY A 86 22.57 -24.46 -1.87
CA GLY A 86 23.90 -25.06 -1.93
C GLY A 86 24.86 -24.47 -0.89
N THR A 87 25.96 -25.19 -0.65
CA THR A 87 27.02 -24.74 0.23
C THR A 87 28.06 -23.90 -0.51
N GLY A 88 28.74 -23.02 0.21
CA GLY A 88 29.83 -22.20 -0.34
C GLY A 88 29.38 -21.22 -1.43
N ARG A 89 28.15 -20.71 -1.34
CA ARG A 89 27.69 -19.59 -2.16
C ARG A 89 28.54 -18.37 -1.85
N VAL A 90 28.97 -17.67 -2.89
CA VAL A 90 29.81 -16.48 -2.78
C VAL A 90 29.06 -15.30 -3.36
N LEU A 91 28.84 -14.27 -2.55
CA LEU A 91 28.46 -12.93 -2.98
C LEU A 91 29.61 -11.96 -2.71
N THR A 92 29.72 -10.94 -3.53
CA THR A 92 30.74 -9.89 -3.40
C THR A 92 30.10 -8.52 -3.37
N TRP A 93 30.66 -7.61 -2.59
CA TRP A 93 30.29 -6.22 -2.54
C TRP A 93 31.52 -5.33 -2.69
N ASP A 94 31.56 -4.46 -3.70
CA ASP A 94 32.62 -3.47 -3.87
C ASP A 94 32.37 -2.23 -2.96
N ILE A 95 32.52 -2.45 -1.66
CA ILE A 95 32.37 -1.40 -0.64
C ILE A 95 33.38 -0.27 -0.83
N GLY A 96 34.57 -0.55 -1.37
CA GLY A 96 35.57 0.47 -1.69
C GLY A 96 35.10 1.45 -2.77
N ARG A 97 34.34 0.97 -3.76
CA ARG A 97 33.69 1.80 -4.77
C ARG A 97 32.44 2.50 -4.24
N ASP A 98 31.60 1.80 -3.49
CA ASP A 98 30.36 2.38 -2.98
C ASP A 98 30.62 3.45 -1.93
N HIS A 99 31.58 3.22 -1.04
CA HIS A 99 31.92 4.09 0.09
C HIS A 99 33.43 4.38 0.12
N PRO A 100 33.95 5.23 -0.78
CA PRO A 100 35.38 5.50 -0.86
C PRO A 100 35.96 6.01 0.46
N GLY A 101 37.01 5.34 0.94
CA GLY A 101 37.71 5.71 2.17
C GLY A 101 37.01 5.30 3.47
N ILE A 102 35.95 4.48 3.41
CA ILE A 102 35.33 3.94 4.62
C ILE A 102 36.30 3.01 5.37
N ILE A 103 36.54 3.30 6.65
CA ILE A 103 37.31 2.47 7.58
C ILE A 103 36.48 2.36 8.85
N ARG A 104 36.00 1.15 9.17
CA ARG A 104 35.04 0.90 10.26
C ARG A 104 35.27 -0.49 10.87
N ASP A 105 35.38 -0.53 12.19
CA ASP A 105 35.45 -1.79 12.97
C ASP A 105 34.05 -2.25 13.44
N ASP A 106 33.05 -1.36 13.33
CA ASP A 106 31.65 -1.55 13.68
C ASP A 106 30.76 -1.87 12.48
N LEU A 107 31.35 -2.07 11.29
CA LEU A 107 30.63 -2.51 10.11
C LEU A 107 30.03 -3.90 10.36
N ARG A 108 28.74 -4.07 10.10
CA ARG A 108 28.07 -5.38 10.13
C ARG A 108 27.37 -5.64 8.81
N VAL A 109 27.31 -6.91 8.42
CA VAL A 109 26.58 -7.35 7.23
C VAL A 109 25.68 -8.52 7.58
N ARG A 110 24.54 -8.63 6.90
CA ARG A 110 23.65 -9.80 6.94
C ARG A 110 23.18 -10.13 5.53
N VAL A 111 22.96 -11.41 5.30
CA VAL A 111 22.38 -11.94 4.06
C VAL A 111 20.96 -12.38 4.36
N VAL A 112 20.02 -11.93 3.55
CA VAL A 112 18.60 -12.27 3.65
C VAL A 112 18.25 -13.13 2.44
N ALA A 113 17.53 -14.22 2.67
CA ALA A 113 17.01 -15.08 1.62
C ALA A 113 15.48 -15.04 1.62
N SER A 114 14.90 -14.98 0.43
CA SER A 114 13.46 -15.03 0.17
C SER A 114 13.16 -16.18 -0.76
N ASP A 115 12.18 -17.00 -0.39
CA ASP A 115 11.77 -18.18 -1.17
C ASP A 115 10.95 -17.80 -2.40
N VAL A 116 10.15 -16.74 -2.26
CA VAL A 116 9.16 -16.33 -3.27
C VAL A 116 9.66 -15.21 -4.19
N GLY A 117 10.98 -15.03 -4.25
CA GLY A 117 11.59 -14.06 -5.15
C GLY A 117 11.39 -12.60 -4.74
N VAL A 118 11.24 -12.31 -3.44
CA VAL A 118 11.09 -10.92 -2.96
C VAL A 118 12.45 -10.34 -2.54
N ASP A 119 12.77 -9.14 -3.00
CA ASP A 119 13.97 -8.42 -2.57
C ASP A 119 13.70 -7.65 -1.25
N HIS A 120 14.44 -8.01 -0.20
CA HIS A 120 14.35 -7.41 1.13
C HIS A 120 15.46 -6.39 1.41
N THR A 121 15.90 -5.63 0.42
CA THR A 121 16.78 -4.47 0.66
C THR A 121 16.07 -3.35 1.44
N VAL A 122 16.83 -2.64 2.28
CA VAL A 122 16.31 -1.52 3.10
C VAL A 122 16.11 -0.29 2.21
N HIS A 123 14.86 0.18 2.12
CA HIS A 123 14.43 1.25 1.21
C HIS A 123 14.41 2.65 1.82
N SER A 124 14.30 3.66 0.95
CA SER A 124 13.99 5.04 1.31
C SER A 124 12.85 5.60 0.46
N PRO A 125 11.91 6.38 1.02
CA PRO A 125 11.77 6.69 2.44
C PRO A 125 11.59 5.43 3.29
N LEU A 126 11.87 5.50 4.60
CA LEU A 126 11.64 4.38 5.54
C LEU A 126 10.15 4.12 5.80
N HIS A 127 9.26 4.74 5.01
CA HIS A 127 7.85 4.88 5.27
C HIS A 127 7.11 4.69 3.94
N TYR A 128 6.62 3.47 3.72
CA TYR A 128 5.80 3.07 2.59
C TYR A 128 4.48 2.49 3.08
N ALA A 129 3.41 2.79 2.35
CA ALA A 129 2.10 2.24 2.61
C ALA A 129 1.62 1.37 1.45
N ALA A 130 0.77 0.40 1.75
CA ALA A 130 0.09 -0.41 0.77
C ALA A 130 -1.40 -0.50 1.12
N LEU A 131 -2.27 -0.20 0.16
CA LEU A 131 -3.71 -0.27 0.28
C LEU A 131 -4.21 -1.36 -0.68
N HIS A 132 -4.86 -2.38 -0.13
CA HIS A 132 -5.31 -3.56 -0.87
C HIS A 132 -6.81 -3.72 -0.79
N TRP A 133 -7.44 -3.67 -1.97
CA TRP A 133 -8.89 -3.49 -2.10
C TRP A 133 -9.62 -4.62 -2.83
N SER A 134 -8.88 -5.57 -3.41
CA SER A 134 -9.43 -6.64 -4.24
C SER A 134 -9.34 -8.04 -3.60
N ASP A 135 -10.10 -8.98 -4.15
CA ASP A 135 -10.07 -10.39 -3.76
C ASP A 135 -8.71 -11.01 -4.12
N HIS A 136 -7.76 -10.97 -3.19
CA HIS A 136 -6.47 -11.63 -3.34
C HIS A 136 -6.53 -13.07 -2.88
N ASP A 137 -5.68 -13.90 -3.48
CA ASP A 137 -5.38 -15.21 -2.92
C ASP A 137 -4.48 -15.03 -1.70
N TRP A 138 -5.10 -14.77 -0.55
CA TRP A 138 -4.40 -14.67 0.73
C TRP A 138 -3.76 -15.99 1.16
N SER A 139 -3.98 -17.11 0.46
CA SER A 139 -3.25 -18.35 0.71
C SER A 139 -1.86 -18.39 0.04
N ASP A 140 -1.59 -17.48 -0.90
CA ASP A 140 -0.29 -17.35 -1.56
C ASP A 140 0.74 -16.68 -0.64
N GLU A 141 1.80 -17.41 -0.28
CA GLU A 141 2.89 -16.86 0.53
C GLU A 141 3.68 -15.78 -0.21
N ALA A 142 3.75 -15.81 -1.55
CA ALA A 142 4.39 -14.77 -2.33
C ALA A 142 3.67 -13.42 -2.19
N MET A 143 2.34 -13.47 -2.12
CA MET A 143 1.51 -12.31 -1.83
C MET A 143 1.82 -11.76 -0.43
N ILE A 144 1.83 -12.62 0.61
CA ILE A 144 2.12 -12.21 2.00
C ILE A 144 3.50 -11.57 2.12
N GLU A 145 4.54 -12.18 1.56
CA GLU A 145 5.90 -11.68 1.67
C GLU A 145 6.07 -10.34 0.94
N ARG A 146 5.38 -10.17 -0.21
CA ARG A 146 5.38 -8.93 -0.98
C ARG A 146 4.74 -7.78 -0.22
N ILE A 147 3.54 -7.96 0.33
CA ILE A 147 2.81 -6.90 1.05
C ILE A 147 3.42 -6.57 2.40
N ALA A 148 4.05 -7.54 3.07
CA ALA A 148 4.67 -7.35 4.37
C ALA A 148 5.86 -6.36 4.33
N ARG A 149 6.34 -5.99 3.15
CA ARG A 149 7.38 -4.96 2.98
C ARG A 149 6.89 -3.56 3.31
N ALA A 150 5.57 -3.33 3.32
CA ALA A 150 5.01 -2.06 3.73
C ALA A 150 5.25 -1.78 5.22
N ASP A 151 5.48 -0.51 5.56
CA ASP A 151 5.50 -0.05 6.95
C ASP A 151 4.08 0.11 7.49
N LEU A 152 3.12 0.38 6.60
CA LEU A 152 1.69 0.42 6.88
C LEU A 152 0.93 -0.32 5.77
N LEU A 153 0.09 -1.27 6.15
CA LEU A 153 -0.74 -2.05 5.26
C LEU A 153 -2.22 -1.84 5.62
N CYS A 154 -3.03 -1.42 4.65
CA CYS A 154 -4.49 -1.37 4.78
C CYS A 154 -5.12 -2.49 3.93
N VAL A 155 -5.96 -3.30 4.57
CA VAL A 155 -6.73 -4.37 3.93
C VAL A 155 -8.19 -4.25 4.37
N GLU A 156 -9.15 -4.74 3.60
CA GLU A 156 -10.53 -4.84 4.06
C GLU A 156 -10.62 -5.53 5.44
N ALA A 157 -11.25 -4.87 6.42
CA ALA A 157 -11.35 -5.42 7.78
C ALA A 157 -12.09 -6.76 7.82
N GLU A 158 -13.04 -6.96 6.90
CA GLU A 158 -13.75 -8.24 6.71
C GLU A 158 -12.78 -9.39 6.43
N VAL A 159 -11.77 -9.17 5.58
CA VAL A 159 -10.75 -10.16 5.24
C VAL A 159 -9.86 -10.44 6.46
N LEU A 160 -9.44 -9.40 7.18
CA LEU A 160 -8.55 -9.56 8.34
C LEU A 160 -9.19 -10.33 9.49
N TRP A 161 -10.50 -10.17 9.70
CA TRP A 161 -11.26 -10.93 10.71
C TRP A 161 -11.83 -12.26 10.20
N SER A 162 -11.58 -12.62 8.94
CA SER A 162 -12.03 -13.90 8.41
C SER A 162 -11.16 -15.04 8.95
N GLU A 163 -11.81 -16.16 9.31
CA GLU A 163 -11.10 -17.37 9.71
C GLU A 163 -10.32 -17.96 8.52
N PRO A 164 -9.05 -18.38 8.73
CA PRO A 164 -8.29 -19.00 7.66
C PRO A 164 -8.91 -20.35 7.26
N PRO A 165 -8.99 -20.70 5.96
CA PRO A 165 -9.66 -21.90 5.49
C PRO A 165 -9.18 -23.23 6.10
N SER A 166 -7.96 -23.27 6.64
CA SER A 166 -7.31 -24.46 7.20
C SER A 166 -7.11 -24.41 8.72
N GLY A 167 -7.60 -23.38 9.41
CA GLY A 167 -7.32 -23.17 10.84
C GLY A 167 -5.84 -22.88 11.13
N GLY A 168 -5.10 -22.43 10.12
CA GLY A 168 -3.71 -21.95 10.23
C GLY A 168 -3.63 -20.56 10.87
N PRO A 169 -2.46 -19.91 10.83
CA PRO A 169 -2.34 -18.53 11.30
C PRO A 169 -3.13 -17.58 10.42
N SER A 170 -3.60 -16.48 11.02
CA SER A 170 -4.31 -15.44 10.30
C SER A 170 -3.41 -14.72 9.30
N VAL A 171 -4.03 -13.97 8.37
CA VAL A 171 -3.29 -13.09 7.43
C VAL A 171 -2.39 -12.13 8.20
N VAL A 172 -2.88 -11.54 9.30
CA VAL A 172 -2.12 -10.63 10.14
C VAL A 172 -0.90 -11.31 10.76
N GLU A 173 -1.07 -12.51 11.33
CA GLU A 173 0.03 -13.27 11.93
C GLU A 173 1.11 -13.62 10.92
N ARG A 174 0.71 -13.98 9.69
CA ARG A 174 1.64 -14.30 8.60
C ARG A 174 2.42 -13.07 8.13
N ILE A 175 1.75 -11.92 7.97
CA ILE A 175 2.41 -10.64 7.66
C ILE A 175 3.40 -10.28 8.77
N LYS A 176 2.98 -10.34 10.04
CA LYS A 176 3.82 -10.00 11.21
C LYS A 176 4.98 -10.98 11.41
N ALA A 177 4.88 -12.21 10.89
CA ALA A 177 5.97 -13.17 10.90
C ALA A 177 7.10 -12.76 9.93
N VAL A 178 6.75 -12.10 8.82
CA VAL A 178 7.70 -11.54 7.84
C VAL A 178 8.21 -10.18 8.30
N ASN A 179 7.31 -9.25 8.64
CA ASN A 179 7.65 -7.92 9.11
C ASN A 179 6.89 -7.62 10.41
N PRO A 180 7.53 -7.84 11.58
CA PRO A 180 6.92 -7.55 12.89
C PRO A 180 6.55 -6.07 13.09
N ASP A 181 7.24 -5.17 12.38
CA ASP A 181 7.09 -3.73 12.52
C ASP A 181 5.99 -3.14 11.61
N CYS A 182 5.60 -3.87 10.55
CA CYS A 182 4.51 -3.49 9.63
C CYS A 182 3.22 -3.21 10.41
N LYS A 183 2.64 -2.01 10.30
CA LYS A 183 1.34 -1.67 10.89
C LYS A 183 0.23 -2.17 9.98
N VAL A 184 -0.61 -3.09 10.46
CA VAL A 184 -1.74 -3.63 9.69
C VAL A 184 -3.01 -2.94 10.17
N ILE A 185 -3.77 -2.32 9.27
CA ILE A 185 -5.04 -1.67 9.58
C ILE A 185 -6.17 -2.20 8.70
N GLY A 186 -7.38 -2.20 9.25
CA GLY A 186 -8.59 -2.63 8.56
C GLY A 186 -9.34 -1.45 7.94
N TYR A 187 -9.69 -1.54 6.66
CA TYR A 187 -10.64 -0.60 6.05
C TYR A 187 -12.04 -0.80 6.62
N VAL A 188 -12.66 0.31 7.03
CA VAL A 188 -14.02 0.36 7.55
C VAL A 188 -14.77 1.55 6.98
N SER A 189 -15.92 1.30 6.35
CA SER A 189 -16.84 2.38 5.97
C SER A 189 -17.51 2.98 7.21
N VAL A 190 -17.58 4.30 7.28
CA VAL A 190 -18.30 5.03 8.33
C VAL A 190 -19.81 4.84 8.22
N GLN A 191 -20.34 4.67 7.01
CA GLN A 191 -21.78 4.85 6.77
C GLN A 191 -22.38 3.90 5.74
N MET A 192 -21.70 2.81 5.36
CA MET A 192 -22.22 1.86 4.37
C MET A 192 -22.29 0.43 4.86
N VAL A 193 -23.22 -0.30 4.23
CA VAL A 193 -23.40 -1.75 4.32
C VAL A 193 -23.61 -2.29 2.90
N ARG A 194 -22.93 -3.39 2.56
CA ARG A 194 -23.12 -4.04 1.26
C ARG A 194 -24.37 -4.93 1.26
N LEU A 195 -25.11 -4.97 0.16
CA LEU A 195 -26.32 -5.77 0.03
C LEU A 195 -26.07 -7.29 0.05
N ASP A 196 -24.92 -7.73 -0.46
CA ASP A 196 -24.55 -9.15 -0.50
C ASP A 196 -24.15 -9.72 0.86
N TRP A 197 -23.87 -8.86 1.86
CA TRP A 197 -23.66 -9.30 3.24
C TRP A 197 -24.90 -9.91 3.89
N ALA A 198 -26.08 -9.75 3.28
CA ALA A 198 -27.29 -10.47 3.66
C ALA A 198 -27.13 -12.00 3.57
N ASP A 199 -26.26 -12.46 2.66
CA ASP A 199 -26.02 -13.88 2.38
C ASP A 199 -24.75 -14.41 3.07
N ALA A 200 -24.01 -13.55 3.77
CA ALA A 200 -22.81 -13.94 4.49
C ALA A 200 -23.14 -14.91 5.65
N PRO A 201 -22.22 -15.85 5.99
CA PRO A 201 -22.43 -16.78 7.10
C PRO A 201 -22.64 -16.07 8.44
N VAL A 202 -23.55 -16.60 9.25
CA VAL A 202 -23.83 -16.09 10.61
C VAL A 202 -22.55 -16.13 11.47
N GLY A 203 -22.29 -15.04 12.19
CA GLY A 203 -21.10 -14.86 13.02
C GLY A 203 -19.93 -14.18 12.31
N THR A 204 -19.98 -14.00 10.99
CA THR A 204 -18.97 -13.18 10.27
C THR A 204 -19.18 -11.69 10.50
N TYR A 205 -18.12 -10.89 10.27
CA TYR A 205 -18.20 -9.43 10.36
C TYR A 205 -19.27 -8.86 9.43
N ALA A 206 -19.26 -9.28 8.16
CA ALA A 206 -20.26 -8.91 7.15
C ALA A 206 -21.68 -9.17 7.62
N ARG A 207 -21.97 -10.40 8.07
CA ARG A 207 -23.32 -10.78 8.49
C ARG A 207 -23.78 -10.05 9.74
N THR A 208 -22.91 -9.92 10.72
CA THR A 208 -23.19 -9.22 11.98
C THR A 208 -23.51 -7.75 11.72
N ARG A 209 -22.73 -7.11 10.85
CA ARG A 209 -22.93 -5.72 10.44
C ARG A 209 -24.22 -5.54 9.65
N TRP A 210 -24.56 -6.45 8.73
CA TRP A 210 -25.83 -6.44 8.02
C TRP A 210 -27.04 -6.49 8.96
N ASP A 211 -27.09 -7.49 9.85
CA ASP A 211 -28.23 -7.73 10.73
C ASP A 211 -28.45 -6.56 11.71
N ALA A 212 -27.37 -5.95 12.20
CA ALA A 212 -27.42 -4.82 13.11
C ALA A 212 -27.85 -3.52 12.44
N LEU A 213 -27.37 -3.26 11.22
CA LEU A 213 -27.46 -1.93 10.62
C LEU A 213 -28.59 -1.77 9.60
N ARG A 214 -29.17 -2.85 9.09
CA ARG A 214 -30.25 -2.78 8.09
C ARG A 214 -31.51 -2.00 8.50
N ARG A 215 -31.69 -1.79 9.81
CA ARG A 215 -32.80 -1.01 10.38
C ARG A 215 -32.57 0.50 10.33
N PHE A 216 -31.33 0.92 10.07
CA PHE A 216 -30.90 2.32 10.03
C PHE A 216 -30.68 2.81 8.60
N TRP A 217 -31.30 2.19 7.59
CA TRP A 217 -31.10 2.63 6.21
C TRP A 217 -31.55 4.08 6.02
N SER A 218 -30.71 4.83 5.31
CA SER A 218 -31.01 6.20 4.91
C SER A 218 -31.79 6.23 3.60
N TYR A 219 -32.49 7.33 3.38
CA TYR A 219 -33.31 7.52 2.18
C TYR A 219 -32.94 8.83 1.50
N THR A 220 -33.40 8.97 0.27
CA THR A 220 -33.32 10.24 -0.45
C THR A 220 -34.55 11.11 -0.17
N THR A 221 -34.52 12.35 -0.62
CA THR A 221 -35.67 13.28 -0.58
C THR A 221 -36.94 12.73 -1.27
N THR A 222 -36.78 11.79 -2.20
CA THR A 222 -37.91 11.10 -2.86
C THR A 222 -38.25 9.74 -2.24
N ARG A 223 -37.67 9.42 -1.08
CA ARG A 223 -37.80 8.14 -0.35
C ARG A 223 -37.25 6.93 -1.09
N ASP A 224 -36.30 7.13 -2.01
CA ASP A 224 -35.52 6.02 -2.56
C ASP A 224 -34.49 5.56 -1.52
N THR A 225 -34.03 4.31 -1.59
CA THR A 225 -33.00 3.80 -0.68
C THR A 225 -31.66 4.43 -1.03
N LEU A 226 -31.08 5.19 -0.10
CA LEU A 226 -29.85 5.92 -0.35
C LEU A 226 -28.68 4.95 -0.53
N GLN A 227 -27.98 5.10 -1.65
CA GLN A 227 -26.76 4.37 -1.97
C GLN A 227 -25.73 5.37 -2.49
N SER A 228 -24.50 5.35 -1.96
CA SER A 228 -23.38 6.11 -2.55
C SER A 228 -22.42 5.27 -3.37
N TRP A 229 -22.66 3.96 -3.47
CA TRP A 229 -22.07 3.08 -4.47
C TRP A 229 -23.05 1.98 -4.86
N PRO A 230 -22.93 1.37 -6.06
CA PRO A 230 -23.84 0.31 -6.48
C PRO A 230 -23.85 -0.83 -5.47
N LYS A 231 -25.05 -1.21 -4.99
CA LYS A 231 -25.28 -2.27 -4.01
C LYS A 231 -24.69 -2.00 -2.62
N LYS A 232 -24.35 -0.74 -2.29
CA LYS A 232 -23.91 -0.32 -0.96
C LYS A 232 -24.90 0.70 -0.40
N VAL A 233 -25.69 0.29 0.58
CA VAL A 233 -26.73 1.12 1.21
C VAL A 233 -26.12 1.96 2.31
N ASN A 234 -26.51 3.23 2.35
CA ASN A 234 -26.12 4.15 3.41
C ASN A 234 -26.94 3.91 4.67
N VAL A 235 -26.29 4.06 5.82
CA VAL A 235 -26.94 4.01 7.14
C VAL A 235 -26.94 5.38 7.79
N ASN A 236 -27.95 5.63 8.61
CA ASN A 236 -28.20 6.90 9.25
C ASN A 236 -27.32 7.09 10.48
N ILE A 237 -26.10 7.59 10.26
CA ILE A 237 -25.17 7.86 11.36
C ILE A 237 -25.61 9.05 12.22
N LEU A 238 -26.67 9.79 11.89
CA LEU A 238 -27.23 10.80 12.79
C LEU A 238 -27.85 10.15 14.04
N GLU A 239 -28.31 8.91 13.90
CA GLU A 239 -28.86 8.13 15.01
C GLU A 239 -27.72 7.59 15.91
N PRO A 240 -27.69 7.94 17.22
CA PRO A 240 -26.66 7.43 18.14
C PRO A 240 -26.60 5.91 18.17
N ALA A 241 -27.75 5.23 18.15
CA ALA A 241 -27.82 3.77 18.15
C ALA A 241 -27.20 3.12 16.90
N CYS A 242 -27.14 3.83 15.77
CA CYS A 242 -26.43 3.37 14.58
C CYS A 242 -24.92 3.43 14.80
N ARG A 243 -24.41 4.56 15.31
CA ARG A 243 -22.99 4.76 15.60
C ARG A 243 -22.50 3.80 16.68
N ASP A 244 -23.25 3.63 17.76
CA ASP A 244 -22.97 2.69 18.83
C ASP A 244 -22.84 1.26 18.30
N ALA A 245 -23.72 0.86 17.39
CA ALA A 245 -23.67 -0.46 16.76
C ALA A 245 -22.40 -0.63 15.91
N ILE A 246 -22.03 0.38 15.11
CA ILE A 246 -20.79 0.34 14.30
C ILE A 246 -19.56 0.19 15.20
N VAL A 247 -19.43 1.06 16.21
CA VAL A 247 -18.28 1.06 17.14
C VAL A 247 -18.21 -0.26 17.92
N THR A 248 -19.35 -0.75 18.40
CA THR A 248 -19.43 -2.01 19.15
C THR A 248 -18.97 -3.19 18.30
N ILE A 249 -19.46 -3.29 17.05
CA ILE A 249 -19.10 -4.40 16.16
C ILE A 249 -17.60 -4.40 15.87
N ILE A 250 -17.01 -3.24 15.56
CA ILE A 250 -15.56 -3.12 15.33
C ILE A 250 -14.79 -3.59 16.57
N ALA A 251 -15.17 -3.10 17.75
CA ALA A 251 -14.49 -3.46 18.99
C ALA A 251 -14.64 -4.94 19.35
N GLU A 252 -15.83 -5.51 19.20
CA GLU A 252 -16.08 -6.92 19.49
C GLU A 252 -15.28 -7.84 18.58
N PHE A 253 -15.20 -7.54 17.28
CA PHE A 253 -14.37 -8.33 16.36
C PHE A 253 -12.89 -8.16 16.65
N GLN A 254 -12.42 -6.95 16.95
CA GLN A 254 -11.04 -6.71 17.36
C GLN A 254 -10.65 -7.48 18.64
N GLU A 255 -11.57 -7.63 19.59
CA GLU A 255 -11.32 -8.29 20.87
C GLU A 255 -11.52 -9.81 20.84
N HIS A 256 -12.42 -10.32 19.98
CA HIS A 256 -12.93 -11.70 20.09
C HIS A 256 -12.84 -12.54 18.80
N SER A 257 -12.43 -11.98 17.66
CA SER A 257 -12.31 -12.75 16.40
C SER A 257 -11.10 -13.70 16.36
N GLY A 258 -10.21 -13.64 17.38
CA GLY A 258 -8.93 -14.35 17.34
C GLY A 258 -7.85 -13.64 16.50
N THR A 259 -8.21 -12.60 15.74
CA THR A 259 -7.25 -11.78 14.98
C THR A 259 -7.38 -10.31 15.38
N ALA A 260 -6.30 -9.76 15.95
CA ALA A 260 -6.19 -8.35 16.27
C ALA A 260 -5.17 -7.68 15.36
N PHE A 261 -5.50 -6.50 14.84
CA PHE A 261 -4.60 -5.65 14.04
C PHE A 261 -4.46 -4.25 14.64
N ASP A 262 -3.58 -3.41 14.08
CA ASP A 262 -3.08 -2.18 14.71
C ASP A 262 -4.08 -1.01 14.69
N GLY A 263 -5.11 -1.02 13.83
CA GLY A 263 -6.06 0.08 13.72
C GLY A 263 -7.02 0.00 12.53
N VAL A 264 -7.72 1.09 12.23
CA VAL A 264 -8.63 1.19 11.09
C VAL A 264 -8.34 2.39 10.19
N LEU A 265 -8.62 2.22 8.89
CA LEU A 265 -8.81 3.33 7.97
C LEU A 265 -10.32 3.55 7.83
N TRP A 266 -10.78 4.74 8.24
CA TRP A 266 -12.16 5.15 8.10
C TRP A 266 -12.40 5.78 6.73
N ASP A 267 -13.36 5.23 5.99
CA ASP A 267 -13.78 5.78 4.71
C ASP A 267 -15.06 6.59 4.83
N TYR A 268 -15.24 7.54 3.90
CA TYR A 268 -16.36 8.48 3.79
C TYR A 268 -16.40 9.60 4.83
N PHE A 269 -15.28 10.04 5.42
CA PHE A 269 -15.26 11.31 6.14
C PHE A 269 -15.21 12.53 5.19
N ASN A 270 -16.21 12.61 4.31
CA ASN A 270 -16.44 13.75 3.44
C ASN A 270 -17.13 14.90 4.19
N ASN A 271 -17.26 16.07 3.55
CA ASN A 271 -18.00 17.20 4.13
C ASN A 271 -19.53 16.98 4.17
N GLY A 272 -20.01 15.99 3.42
CA GLY A 272 -21.38 15.51 3.33
C GLY A 272 -21.39 14.23 2.47
N ILE A 273 -22.55 13.62 2.27
CA ILE A 273 -22.65 12.40 1.45
C ILE A 273 -22.46 12.76 -0.03
N TRP A 274 -21.50 12.08 -0.65
CA TRP A 274 -21.23 12.18 -2.08
C TRP A 274 -21.71 10.92 -2.78
N ILE A 275 -22.50 11.09 -3.85
CA ILE A 275 -22.97 10.00 -4.71
C ILE A 275 -22.35 10.17 -6.11
N PRO A 276 -21.65 9.17 -6.65
CA PRO A 276 -21.16 9.19 -8.02
C PRO A 276 -22.31 9.04 -9.02
N ASN A 277 -22.16 9.67 -10.19
CA ASN A 277 -23.14 9.62 -11.28
C ASN A 277 -23.46 8.22 -11.81
N SER A 278 -22.64 7.21 -11.47
CA SER A 278 -22.85 5.81 -11.84
C SER A 278 -23.88 5.09 -10.97
N VAL A 279 -24.33 5.69 -9.87
CA VAL A 279 -25.31 5.11 -8.96
C VAL A 279 -26.71 5.57 -9.35
N ASP A 280 -27.59 4.60 -9.58
CA ASP A 280 -29.00 4.83 -9.90
C ASP A 280 -29.80 4.97 -8.60
N VAL A 281 -29.97 6.21 -8.15
CA VAL A 281 -30.84 6.60 -7.04
C VAL A 281 -31.64 7.84 -7.43
N THR A 282 -32.92 7.87 -7.09
CA THR A 282 -33.78 9.03 -7.32
C THR A 282 -33.76 9.93 -6.09
N GLY A 283 -33.66 11.25 -6.28
CA GLY A 283 -33.59 12.23 -5.19
C GLY A 283 -32.19 12.45 -4.64
N ASP A 284 -32.08 13.35 -3.67
CA ASP A 284 -30.81 13.73 -3.03
C ASP A 284 -30.69 13.09 -1.63
N PRO A 285 -29.48 12.91 -1.06
CA PRO A 285 -29.32 12.46 0.33
C PRO A 285 -30.14 13.30 1.32
N ASP A 286 -30.85 12.61 2.23
CA ASP A 286 -31.71 13.19 3.27
C ASP A 286 -31.75 12.23 4.48
N LEU A 287 -30.86 12.43 5.45
CA LEU A 287 -30.67 11.51 6.59
C LEU A 287 -31.66 11.75 7.70
N ASP A 288 -32.17 12.97 7.88
CA ASP A 288 -33.16 13.27 8.92
C ASP A 288 -34.62 13.13 8.42
N GLY A 289 -34.81 13.02 7.11
CA GLY A 289 -36.06 12.66 6.46
C GLY A 289 -37.06 13.81 6.39
N ASP A 290 -36.60 15.05 6.46
CA ASP A 290 -37.43 16.25 6.42
C ASP A 290 -37.78 16.71 4.99
N GLY A 291 -37.15 16.09 3.98
CA GLY A 291 -37.37 16.36 2.56
C GLY A 291 -36.46 17.45 1.98
N ILE A 292 -35.55 18.02 2.77
CA ILE A 292 -34.53 18.96 2.34
C ILE A 292 -33.26 18.17 1.98
N PRO A 293 -32.66 18.39 0.79
CA PRO A 293 -31.38 17.76 0.48
C PRO A 293 -30.29 18.15 1.49
N MET A 294 -29.53 17.19 1.99
CA MET A 294 -28.42 17.39 2.93
C MET A 294 -27.47 18.51 2.53
N MET A 295 -27.10 18.61 1.24
CA MET A 295 -26.19 19.66 0.77
C MET A 295 -26.79 21.08 0.85
N SER A 296 -28.10 21.18 1.05
CA SER A 296 -28.87 22.41 1.26
C SER A 296 -29.36 22.57 2.71
N ASP A 297 -29.05 21.62 3.60
CA ASP A 297 -29.43 21.62 5.01
C ASP A 297 -28.19 21.81 5.91
N PRO A 298 -27.97 23.03 6.45
CA PRO A 298 -26.84 23.31 7.34
C PRO A 298 -26.90 22.55 8.67
N ASP A 299 -28.10 22.26 9.19
CA ASP A 299 -28.28 21.60 10.48
C ASP A 299 -27.99 20.10 10.34
N GLU A 300 -28.46 19.48 9.25
CA GLU A 300 -28.14 18.09 8.90
C GLU A 300 -26.63 17.91 8.64
N LEU A 301 -25.99 18.82 7.89
CA LEU A 301 -24.54 18.80 7.66
C LEU A 301 -23.75 18.95 8.97
N ALA A 302 -24.21 19.81 9.88
CA ALA A 302 -23.58 19.99 11.18
C ALA A 302 -23.72 18.72 12.05
N ALA A 303 -24.91 18.12 12.06
CA ALA A 303 -25.19 16.87 12.76
C ALA A 303 -24.34 15.72 12.20
N TYR A 304 -24.21 15.61 10.88
CA TYR A 304 -23.35 14.64 10.22
C TYR A 304 -21.89 14.78 10.63
N LYS A 305 -21.37 16.02 10.63
CA LYS A 305 -19.99 16.29 11.04
C LYS A 305 -19.75 15.98 12.51
N ALA A 306 -20.73 16.21 13.38
CA ALA A 306 -20.67 15.85 14.79
C ALA A 306 -20.72 14.33 14.98
N ALA A 307 -21.58 13.63 14.23
CA ALA A 307 -21.67 12.17 14.20
C ALA A 307 -20.32 11.51 13.83
N CYS A 308 -19.62 12.03 12.82
CA CYS A 308 -18.29 11.54 12.46
C CYS A 308 -17.26 11.70 13.60
N VAL A 309 -17.30 12.83 14.33
CA VAL A 309 -16.43 13.05 15.51
C VAL A 309 -16.77 12.05 16.61
N ASP A 310 -18.06 11.85 16.90
CA ASP A 310 -18.55 10.94 17.92
C ASP A 310 -18.08 9.50 17.68
N MET A 311 -18.10 9.02 16.43
CA MET A 311 -17.61 7.67 16.08
C MET A 311 -16.12 7.48 16.36
N VAL A 312 -15.29 8.45 15.96
CA VAL A 312 -13.83 8.41 16.17
C VAL A 312 -13.50 8.41 17.66
N VAL A 313 -14.13 9.32 18.41
CA VAL A 313 -13.94 9.45 19.86
C VAL A 313 -14.40 8.18 20.56
N SER A 314 -15.60 7.70 20.27
CA SER A 314 -16.16 6.49 20.88
C SER A 314 -15.31 5.24 20.59
N LEU A 315 -14.81 5.07 19.36
CA LEU A 315 -13.93 3.94 19.06
C LEU A 315 -12.60 4.04 19.82
N ARG A 316 -12.06 5.25 19.98
CA ARG A 316 -10.83 5.48 20.76
C ARG A 316 -11.05 5.23 22.25
N GLU A 317 -12.17 5.66 22.81
CA GLU A 317 -12.53 5.35 24.18
C GLU A 317 -12.67 3.84 24.40
N ARG A 318 -13.20 3.12 23.40
CA ARG A 318 -13.43 1.68 23.47
C ARG A 318 -12.18 0.82 23.31
N LEU A 319 -11.29 1.17 22.38
CA LEU A 319 -10.10 0.38 22.01
C LEU A 319 -8.77 0.98 22.47
N GLY A 320 -8.80 2.19 23.04
CA GLY A 320 -7.66 2.89 23.61
C GLY A 320 -6.84 3.72 22.63
N GLU A 321 -5.94 4.53 23.18
CA GLU A 321 -5.10 5.48 22.45
C GLU A 321 -4.13 4.83 21.45
N GLY A 322 -3.78 3.56 21.69
CA GLY A 322 -2.87 2.79 20.84
C GLY A 322 -3.49 2.27 19.54
N PHE A 323 -4.82 2.31 19.40
CA PHE A 323 -5.51 1.84 18.21
C PHE A 323 -5.48 2.92 17.12
N ILE A 324 -4.79 2.64 16.02
CA ILE A 324 -4.56 3.60 14.94
C ILE A 324 -5.90 3.95 14.25
N GLN A 325 -6.12 5.22 13.96
CA GLN A 325 -7.25 5.66 13.13
C GLN A 325 -6.80 6.62 12.04
N ILE A 326 -6.87 6.19 10.78
CA ILE A 326 -6.55 7.01 9.58
C ILE A 326 -7.84 7.42 8.89
N PHE A 327 -7.91 8.66 8.41
CA PHE A 327 -9.13 9.20 7.80
C PHE A 327 -8.97 9.38 6.29
N ASN A 328 -9.83 8.72 5.52
CA ASN A 328 -10.13 9.08 4.13
C ASN A 328 -11.39 9.96 4.08
N GLY A 329 -11.50 10.77 3.02
CA GLY A 329 -12.59 11.67 2.73
C GLY A 329 -12.16 13.14 2.80
N GLN A 330 -12.89 13.99 2.07
CA GLN A 330 -12.52 15.38 1.85
C GLN A 330 -12.26 16.18 3.13
N ARG A 331 -12.99 15.87 4.22
CA ARG A 331 -12.84 16.61 5.47
C ARG A 331 -11.47 16.37 6.10
N ALA A 332 -10.87 15.18 5.93
CA ALA A 332 -9.58 14.83 6.50
C ALA A 332 -8.45 15.77 6.05
N TYR A 333 -8.45 16.18 4.78
CA TYR A 333 -7.46 17.10 4.22
C TYR A 333 -7.95 18.54 4.02
N THR A 334 -9.10 18.91 4.60
CA THR A 334 -9.62 20.30 4.56
C THR A 334 -9.99 20.90 5.91
N ASP A 335 -10.08 20.09 6.98
CA ASP A 335 -10.42 20.52 8.34
C ASP A 335 -9.35 20.04 9.31
N SER A 336 -8.40 20.93 9.66
CA SER A 336 -7.30 20.60 10.58
C SER A 336 -7.77 20.22 11.99
N THR A 337 -8.97 20.66 12.41
CA THR A 337 -9.50 20.34 13.74
C THR A 337 -9.99 18.90 13.77
N PHE A 338 -10.68 18.48 12.71
CA PHE A 338 -11.09 17.08 12.57
C PHE A 338 -9.88 16.16 12.36
N ALA A 339 -8.94 16.56 11.49
CA ALA A 339 -7.70 15.81 11.27
C ALA A 339 -6.85 15.63 12.53
N ALA A 340 -6.92 16.55 13.50
CA ALA A 340 -6.24 16.41 14.78
C ALA A 340 -6.73 15.24 15.64
N LEU A 341 -7.88 14.65 15.29
CA LEU A 341 -8.38 13.42 15.92
C LEU A 341 -7.82 12.16 15.25
N SER A 342 -7.15 12.23 14.10
CA SER A 342 -6.60 11.05 13.41
C SER A 342 -5.13 10.82 13.74
N ASP A 343 -4.63 9.63 13.44
CA ASP A 343 -3.18 9.35 13.35
C ASP A 343 -2.64 9.58 11.94
N GLY A 344 -3.53 9.71 10.96
CA GLY A 344 -3.19 9.88 9.56
C GLY A 344 -4.33 10.40 8.70
N ILE A 345 -3.96 10.84 7.50
CA ILE A 345 -4.84 11.32 6.44
C ILE A 345 -4.53 10.52 5.19
N ASP A 346 -5.56 9.98 4.57
CA ASP A 346 -5.48 9.37 3.27
C ASP A 346 -5.88 10.38 2.19
N TYR A 347 -5.00 10.59 1.22
CA TYR A 347 -5.24 11.45 0.06
C TYR A 347 -5.59 10.59 -1.16
N GLU A 348 -6.87 10.28 -1.28
CA GLU A 348 -7.42 9.56 -2.42
C GLU A 348 -7.19 10.34 -3.74
N LEU A 349 -6.76 9.63 -4.79
CA LEU A 349 -6.42 10.18 -6.11
C LEU A 349 -5.46 11.39 -6.06
N PHE A 350 -4.52 11.43 -5.12
CA PHE A 350 -3.58 12.53 -4.91
C PHE A 350 -2.85 12.93 -6.21
N PRO A 351 -2.71 14.24 -6.52
CA PRO A 351 -3.21 15.41 -5.80
C PRO A 351 -4.62 15.86 -6.24
N THR A 352 -5.34 15.03 -6.98
CA THR A 352 -6.51 15.40 -7.78
C THR A 352 -7.72 15.81 -6.93
N LEU A 353 -8.05 15.04 -5.89
CA LEU A 353 -9.20 15.34 -5.02
C LEU A 353 -8.83 16.35 -3.92
N GLY A 354 -7.59 16.28 -3.41
CA GLY A 354 -7.11 17.15 -2.34
C GLY A 354 -6.96 18.63 -2.71
N PHE A 355 -6.73 18.94 -3.98
CA PHE A 355 -6.31 20.27 -4.42
C PHE A 355 -7.09 20.77 -5.64
N GLN A 356 -7.47 22.04 -5.60
CA GLN A 356 -8.23 22.68 -6.68
C GLN A 356 -7.33 23.00 -7.90
N PRO A 357 -7.86 22.92 -9.14
CA PRO A 357 -7.11 23.31 -10.35
C PRO A 357 -6.70 24.82 -10.35
N PRO A 358 -5.82 25.26 -11.27
CA PRO A 358 -5.11 24.48 -12.29
C PRO A 358 -3.90 23.67 -11.77
N ASP A 359 -3.13 24.20 -10.81
CA ASP A 359 -1.82 23.64 -10.42
C ASP A 359 -1.90 22.81 -9.13
N LYS A 360 -2.58 21.66 -9.19
CA LYS A 360 -2.91 20.84 -8.01
C LYS A 360 -1.68 20.41 -7.21
N MET A 361 -0.67 19.86 -7.88
CA MET A 361 0.55 19.41 -7.21
C MET A 361 1.37 20.58 -6.66
N ARG A 362 1.40 21.72 -7.37
CA ARG A 362 2.07 22.93 -6.89
C ARG A 362 1.45 23.41 -5.58
N LYS A 363 0.11 23.41 -5.48
CA LYS A 363 -0.60 23.72 -4.23
C LYS A 363 -0.30 22.72 -3.12
N ALA A 364 -0.20 21.43 -3.44
CA ALA A 364 0.20 20.41 -2.48
C ALA A 364 1.60 20.64 -1.90
N MET A 365 2.51 21.19 -2.72
CA MET A 365 3.92 21.43 -2.38
C MET A 365 4.22 22.87 -1.93
N ASP A 366 3.24 23.77 -1.87
CA ASP A 366 3.42 25.18 -1.47
C ASP A 366 3.18 25.36 0.03
N PRO A 367 4.20 25.68 0.85
CA PRO A 367 4.02 25.90 2.29
C PRO A 367 3.03 27.01 2.66
N GLY A 368 2.75 27.95 1.74
CA GLY A 368 1.78 29.02 1.91
C GLY A 368 0.32 28.59 1.74
N VAL A 369 0.06 27.41 1.16
CA VAL A 369 -1.29 26.85 1.01
C VAL A 369 -1.71 26.15 2.31
N TYR A 370 -2.90 26.50 2.82
CA TYR A 370 -3.41 26.01 4.11
C TYR A 370 -3.31 24.48 4.27
N ASN A 371 -3.79 23.73 3.28
CA ASN A 371 -3.82 22.27 3.31
C ASN A 371 -2.68 21.61 2.50
N SER A 372 -1.59 22.34 2.22
CA SER A 372 -0.40 21.72 1.62
C SER A 372 0.14 20.62 2.52
N LEU A 373 0.90 19.69 1.95
CA LEU A 373 1.48 18.57 2.67
C LEU A 373 2.39 19.05 3.83
N TRP A 374 3.04 20.21 3.69
CA TRP A 374 3.87 20.84 4.73
C TRP A 374 3.10 21.22 5.99
N ASN A 375 1.86 21.64 5.81
CA ASN A 375 0.97 22.07 6.88
C ASN A 375 0.14 20.88 7.39
N ALA A 376 -0.43 20.09 6.48
CA ALA A 376 -1.28 18.94 6.78
C ALA A 376 -0.56 17.87 7.59
N ARG A 377 0.76 17.66 7.37
CA ARG A 377 1.55 16.71 8.17
C ARG A 377 1.60 17.01 9.67
N ARG A 378 1.19 18.21 10.08
CA ARG A 378 1.17 18.65 11.49
C ARG A 378 -0.20 18.56 12.12
N TRP A 379 -1.23 18.18 11.35
CA TRP A 379 -2.59 18.11 11.88
C TRP A 379 -2.83 16.81 12.65
N PRO A 380 -2.53 15.62 12.10
CA PRO A 380 -2.75 14.37 12.83
C PRO A 380 -1.87 14.27 14.07
N ARG A 381 -2.25 13.34 14.95
CA ARG A 381 -1.49 12.97 16.14
C ARG A 381 -0.16 12.34 15.72
N THR A 382 0.88 12.61 16.49
CA THR A 382 2.23 12.06 16.28
C THR A 382 2.49 10.82 17.15
N VAL A 383 1.45 10.01 17.37
CA VAL A 383 1.50 8.78 18.18
C VAL A 383 1.37 7.56 17.27
N ASN A 384 1.59 6.37 17.82
CA ASN A 384 1.44 5.08 17.14
C ASN A 384 2.33 4.85 15.90
N GLY A 385 3.26 5.76 15.61
CA GLY A 385 4.13 5.74 14.43
C GLY A 385 3.74 6.77 13.36
N GLY A 386 2.65 7.53 13.56
CA GLY A 386 2.24 8.63 12.70
C GLY A 386 3.05 9.91 12.91
N PRO A 387 2.81 10.97 12.12
CA PRO A 387 1.63 11.14 11.26
C PRO A 387 1.74 10.35 9.94
N TYR A 388 0.63 9.72 9.52
CA TYR A 388 0.56 8.99 8.26
C TYR A 388 -0.16 9.81 7.18
N LEU A 389 0.56 10.45 6.26
CA LEU A 389 -0.01 11.11 5.09
C LEU A 389 0.12 10.17 3.90
N LEU A 390 -0.95 9.42 3.61
CA LEU A 390 -0.97 8.42 2.56
C LEU A 390 -1.26 9.11 1.22
N LEU A 391 -0.35 8.97 0.26
CA LEU A 391 -0.46 9.56 -1.08
C LEU A 391 -0.87 8.49 -2.08
N GLU A 392 -2.18 8.30 -2.26
CA GLU A 392 -2.77 7.27 -3.11
C GLU A 392 -3.19 7.82 -4.47
N ASN A 393 -2.88 7.13 -5.57
CA ASN A 393 -3.48 7.42 -6.87
C ASN A 393 -3.48 6.21 -7.80
N ILE A 394 -4.68 5.74 -8.16
CA ILE A 394 -4.90 4.60 -9.05
C ILE A 394 -4.87 4.95 -10.55
N ASN A 395 -4.77 6.24 -10.91
CA ASN A 395 -4.83 6.66 -12.30
C ASN A 395 -3.47 6.47 -13.00
N ARG A 396 -3.49 5.88 -14.19
CA ARG A 396 -2.31 5.82 -15.05
C ARG A 396 -1.92 7.21 -15.56
N ALA A 397 -0.71 7.63 -15.23
CA ALA A 397 -0.09 8.85 -15.72
C ALA A 397 0.82 8.54 -16.92
N HIS A 398 0.94 9.47 -17.88
CA HIS A 398 1.81 9.31 -19.06
C HIS A 398 2.41 10.63 -19.52
N TYR A 399 3.69 10.67 -19.85
CA TYR A 399 4.33 11.85 -20.45
C TYR A 399 4.79 11.56 -21.88
N TYR A 400 5.11 12.60 -22.65
CA TYR A 400 5.79 12.42 -23.93
C TYR A 400 7.30 12.48 -23.70
N ASP A 401 8.04 11.48 -24.20
CA ASP A 401 9.50 11.46 -24.14
C ASP A 401 10.14 12.30 -25.26
N ASP A 402 11.48 12.35 -25.32
CA ASP A 402 12.22 13.12 -26.33
C ASP A 402 11.86 12.74 -27.78
N ASN A 403 11.34 11.53 -28.00
CA ASN A 403 10.91 11.01 -29.28
C ASN A 403 9.40 11.22 -29.55
N TYR A 404 8.71 11.96 -28.68
CA TYR A 404 7.25 12.14 -28.68
C TYR A 404 6.48 10.82 -28.53
N VAL A 405 7.09 9.81 -27.91
CA VAL A 405 6.42 8.56 -27.55
C VAL A 405 5.71 8.77 -26.22
N LEU A 406 4.46 8.32 -26.14
CA LEU A 406 3.70 8.33 -24.90
C LEU A 406 4.26 7.27 -23.96
N THR A 407 4.91 7.71 -22.89
CA THR A 407 5.62 6.87 -21.93
C THR A 407 4.85 6.85 -20.61
N PRO A 408 4.56 5.65 -20.04
CA PRO A 408 3.96 5.54 -18.72
C PRO A 408 4.81 6.22 -17.65
N LEU A 409 4.16 6.92 -16.73
CA LEU A 409 4.78 7.44 -15.53
C LEU A 409 4.33 6.60 -14.34
N ASN A 410 5.28 6.12 -13.54
CA ASN A 410 4.99 5.51 -12.25
C ASN A 410 4.73 6.61 -11.19
N PRO A 411 3.48 6.77 -10.70
CA PRO A 411 3.19 7.74 -9.65
C PRO A 411 3.86 7.36 -8.32
N GLY A 412 4.14 6.08 -8.06
CA GLY A 412 4.86 5.62 -6.88
C GLY A 412 6.25 6.23 -6.77
N ASP A 413 7.01 6.28 -7.88
CA ASP A 413 8.35 6.90 -7.93
C ASP A 413 8.27 8.42 -7.72
N ALA A 414 7.27 9.07 -8.32
CA ALA A 414 7.02 10.49 -8.13
C ALA A 414 6.65 10.83 -6.68
N PHE A 415 5.77 10.06 -6.05
CA PHE A 415 5.34 10.25 -4.67
C PHE A 415 6.40 9.85 -3.65
N ARG A 416 7.27 8.90 -4.00
CA ARG A 416 8.50 8.61 -3.25
C ARG A 416 9.40 9.84 -3.20
N ALA A 417 9.66 10.50 -4.33
CA ALA A 417 10.46 11.72 -4.35
C ALA A 417 9.85 12.82 -3.46
N VAL A 418 8.52 12.95 -3.45
CA VAL A 418 7.79 13.86 -2.55
C VAL A 418 7.96 13.45 -1.08
N SER A 419 7.84 12.16 -0.79
CA SER A 419 7.91 11.61 0.57
C SER A 419 9.31 11.69 1.17
N LEU A 420 10.36 11.68 0.34
CA LEU A 420 11.72 12.00 0.79
C LEU A 420 11.85 13.46 1.25
N LEU A 421 11.09 14.38 0.64
CA LEU A 421 11.12 15.81 0.98
C LEU A 421 10.25 16.15 2.18
N ILE A 422 9.23 15.35 2.50
CA ILE A 422 8.23 15.69 3.53
C ILE A 422 8.08 14.52 4.50
N ASP A 423 8.52 14.73 5.74
CA ASP A 423 8.35 13.74 6.81
C ASP A 423 6.87 13.40 7.04
N GLY A 424 6.60 12.12 7.28
CA GLY A 424 5.25 11.61 7.51
C GLY A 424 4.43 11.38 6.24
N CYS A 425 4.98 11.65 5.05
CA CYS A 425 4.37 11.23 3.79
C CYS A 425 4.75 9.78 3.46
N TYR A 426 3.74 9.00 3.05
CA TYR A 426 3.86 7.62 2.65
C TYR A 426 3.40 7.54 1.18
N PRO A 427 4.28 7.19 0.24
CA PRO A 427 3.81 6.80 -1.07
C PRO A 427 3.00 5.51 -0.89
N VAL A 428 1.79 5.48 -1.46
CA VAL A 428 0.89 4.34 -1.37
C VAL A 428 1.04 3.48 -2.60
N TRP A 429 1.14 2.17 -2.38
CA TRP A 429 0.94 1.15 -3.38
C TRP A 429 -0.52 0.67 -3.37
N ASP A 430 -1.14 0.59 -4.55
CA ASP A 430 -2.51 0.11 -4.77
C ASP A 430 -2.54 -0.87 -5.96
N ASP A 431 -3.35 -1.92 -5.87
CA ASP A 431 -3.50 -3.00 -6.86
C ASP A 431 -4.65 -2.84 -7.87
N PHE A 432 -5.48 -1.80 -7.79
CA PHE A 432 -6.68 -1.66 -8.64
C PHE A 432 -6.42 -1.64 -10.16
N VAL A 433 -5.22 -1.28 -10.63
CA VAL A 433 -4.94 -1.11 -12.06
C VAL A 433 -3.54 -1.58 -12.44
N ASP A 434 -3.37 -2.88 -12.64
CA ASP A 434 -2.31 -3.50 -13.46
C ASP A 434 -0.87 -3.24 -12.95
N HIS A 435 -0.19 -4.32 -12.56
CA HIS A 435 0.99 -4.38 -11.69
C HIS A 435 2.30 -3.71 -12.15
N LEU A 436 2.27 -2.58 -12.87
CA LEU A 436 3.45 -1.79 -13.25
C LEU A 436 3.79 -0.67 -12.25
N PHE A 437 2.96 -0.43 -11.25
CA PHE A 437 3.20 0.57 -10.20
C PHE A 437 3.71 -0.09 -8.93
N GLY A 438 4.76 -0.87 -9.12
CA GLY A 438 5.39 -1.67 -8.08
C GLY A 438 6.17 -0.84 -7.08
N TRP A 439 6.61 -1.54 -6.05
CA TRP A 439 7.75 -1.12 -5.25
C TRP A 439 8.88 -0.67 -6.18
N PRO A 440 9.56 0.47 -5.91
CA PRO A 440 10.58 0.97 -6.82
C PRO A 440 11.64 -0.11 -7.06
N ASP A 441 12.05 -0.28 -8.31
CA ASP A 441 13.15 -1.20 -8.68
C ASP A 441 14.45 -0.84 -7.95
N VAL A 442 14.57 0.43 -7.52
CA VAL A 442 15.69 0.95 -6.73
C VAL A 442 15.26 1.19 -5.29
N VAL A 443 15.62 0.24 -4.42
CA VAL A 443 15.26 0.19 -2.99
C VAL A 443 16.42 0.55 -2.08
N HIS A 444 17.34 1.39 -2.53
CA HIS A 444 18.47 1.77 -1.69
C HIS A 444 18.09 2.87 -0.69
N SER A 445 18.54 2.69 0.55
CA SER A 445 18.38 3.66 1.62
C SER A 445 19.23 4.92 1.38
N LEU A 446 18.66 6.12 1.60
CA LEU A 446 19.43 7.37 1.67
C LEU A 446 20.03 7.60 3.07
N GLY A 447 19.62 6.81 4.06
CA GLY A 447 19.95 7.00 5.47
C GLY A 447 19.04 8.03 6.15
N ALA A 448 19.47 8.53 7.31
CA ALA A 448 18.71 9.53 8.04
C ALA A 448 18.82 10.91 7.35
N PRO A 449 17.76 11.74 7.36
CA PRO A 449 17.84 13.10 6.86
C PRO A 449 18.81 13.93 7.72
N LEU A 450 19.68 14.71 7.06
CA LEU A 450 20.66 15.57 7.74
C LEU A 450 20.08 16.94 8.15
N GLY A 451 18.86 17.24 7.70
CA GLY A 451 18.17 18.49 7.97
C GLY A 451 16.77 18.56 7.35
N PRO A 452 16.11 19.71 7.48
CA PRO A 452 14.84 19.97 6.80
C PRO A 452 15.04 20.13 5.29
N THR A 453 13.96 19.98 4.54
CA THR A 453 13.94 20.34 3.12
C THR A 453 14.17 21.83 2.93
N LEU A 454 15.11 22.17 2.04
CA LEU A 454 15.34 23.53 1.58
C LEU A 454 14.43 23.81 0.38
N ILE A 455 13.74 24.96 0.42
CA ILE A 455 12.80 25.39 -0.61
C ILE A 455 13.32 26.71 -1.19
N GLN A 456 13.65 26.71 -2.48
CA GLN A 456 14.19 27.86 -3.20
C GLN A 456 13.42 28.08 -4.50
N GLY A 457 12.33 28.85 -4.42
CA GLY A 457 11.41 29.01 -5.54
C GLY A 457 10.77 27.68 -5.91
N ASP A 458 11.02 27.21 -7.13
CA ASP A 458 10.52 25.94 -7.66
C ASP A 458 11.37 24.72 -7.30
N VAL A 459 12.48 24.91 -6.59
CA VAL A 459 13.44 23.85 -6.28
C VAL A 459 13.32 23.44 -4.82
N PHE A 460 13.17 22.13 -4.61
CA PHE A 460 13.10 21.49 -3.31
C PHE A 460 14.28 20.52 -3.19
N THR A 461 15.06 20.61 -2.11
CA THR A 461 16.23 19.74 -1.91
C THR A 461 16.31 19.26 -0.47
N ARG A 462 16.70 18.00 -0.27
CA ARG A 462 16.98 17.47 1.06
C ARG A 462 18.18 16.53 1.03
N GLU A 463 19.06 16.73 2.01
CA GLU A 463 20.27 15.94 2.21
C GLU A 463 20.02 14.83 3.24
N PHE A 464 20.65 13.68 3.01
CA PHE A 464 20.61 12.48 3.84
C PHE A 464 22.03 11.96 4.08
N THR A 465 22.18 11.03 5.03
CA THR A 465 23.49 10.46 5.39
C THR A 465 24.30 9.98 4.20
N TYR A 466 23.65 9.34 3.22
CA TYR A 466 24.32 8.72 2.07
C TYR A 466 23.92 9.33 0.73
N GLY A 467 23.20 10.46 0.71
CA GLY A 467 22.66 10.94 -0.55
C GLY A 467 21.78 12.16 -0.44
N ASP A 468 21.12 12.50 -1.54
CA ASP A 468 20.24 13.67 -1.62
C ASP A 468 19.09 13.43 -2.59
N VAL A 469 18.00 14.16 -2.35
CA VAL A 469 16.88 14.29 -3.28
C VAL A 469 16.76 15.74 -3.71
N ARG A 470 16.53 15.93 -5.01
CA ARG A 470 16.20 17.21 -5.61
C ARG A 470 14.94 17.06 -6.45
N LEU A 471 13.97 17.94 -6.23
CA LEU A 471 12.75 18.06 -7.04
C LEU A 471 12.67 19.49 -7.59
N GLU A 472 12.31 19.62 -8.85
CA GLU A 472 12.16 20.90 -9.54
C GLU A 472 10.78 21.01 -10.18
N MET A 473 9.97 21.93 -9.67
CA MET A 473 8.59 22.15 -10.09
C MET A 473 8.55 22.89 -11.44
N GLY A 474 7.94 22.26 -12.43
CA GLY A 474 7.62 22.84 -13.73
C GLY A 474 6.25 23.53 -13.75
N SER A 475 5.49 23.34 -14.84
CA SER A 475 4.27 24.11 -15.12
C SER A 475 3.08 23.82 -14.21
N GLY A 476 3.14 22.83 -13.30
CA GLY A 476 2.03 22.51 -12.37
C GLY A 476 0.94 21.60 -12.95
N VAL A 477 1.00 21.27 -14.24
CA VAL A 477 -0.01 20.47 -14.94
C VAL A 477 0.25 18.96 -14.86
N TRP A 478 -0.79 18.19 -14.52
CA TRP A 478 -0.85 16.73 -14.59
C TRP A 478 -0.50 16.23 -16.01
N PRO A 479 0.21 15.09 -16.21
CA PRO A 479 0.34 13.93 -15.32
C PRO A 479 1.42 13.96 -14.24
N ASN A 480 2.47 14.78 -14.38
CA ASN A 480 3.36 15.08 -13.27
C ASN A 480 4.11 16.38 -13.57
N PRO A 481 3.98 17.41 -12.72
CA PRO A 481 4.48 18.72 -13.06
C PRO A 481 5.90 18.98 -12.61
N PHE A 482 6.66 17.99 -12.16
CA PHE A 482 8.02 18.19 -11.67
C PHE A 482 8.99 17.14 -12.18
N ASN A 483 10.25 17.54 -12.26
CA ASN A 483 11.39 16.65 -12.44
C ASN A 483 11.97 16.33 -11.07
N PHE A 484 12.62 15.18 -10.94
CA PHE A 484 13.37 14.86 -9.73
C PHE A 484 14.64 14.08 -10.03
N ARG A 485 15.56 14.12 -9.08
CA ARG A 485 16.81 13.36 -9.09
C ARG A 485 17.11 12.89 -7.67
N ILE A 486 17.43 11.62 -7.53
CA ILE A 486 17.88 11.01 -6.28
C ILE A 486 19.32 10.53 -6.49
N ARG A 487 20.19 10.87 -5.55
CA ARG A 487 21.60 10.46 -5.56
C ARG A 487 21.96 9.67 -4.32
N ILE A 488 22.84 8.69 -4.50
CA ILE A 488 23.52 7.97 -3.41
C ILE A 488 25.02 8.06 -3.63
N ASN A 489 25.75 8.50 -2.61
CA ASN A 489 27.20 8.70 -2.62
C ASN A 489 27.64 9.52 -3.85
N GLY A 490 26.83 10.51 -4.24
CA GLY A 490 27.05 11.38 -5.40
C GLY A 490 26.64 10.80 -6.75
N ASN A 491 26.31 9.51 -6.85
CA ASN A 491 25.85 8.87 -8.08
C ASN A 491 24.34 9.02 -8.23
N VAL A 492 23.87 9.35 -9.44
CA VAL A 492 22.43 9.34 -9.75
C VAL A 492 21.95 7.90 -9.78
N VAL A 493 21.02 7.57 -8.89
CA VAL A 493 20.40 6.24 -8.81
C VAL A 493 18.99 6.24 -9.39
N GLU A 494 18.34 7.40 -9.44
CA GLU A 494 17.00 7.57 -9.99
C GLU A 494 16.84 9.01 -10.50
N GLU A 495 16.25 9.18 -11.68
CA GLU A 495 16.00 10.49 -12.27
C GLU A 495 14.76 10.45 -13.16
N LEU A 496 13.89 11.44 -12.98
CA LEU A 496 12.81 11.77 -13.90
C LEU A 496 13.09 13.16 -14.47
N ALA A 497 13.33 13.22 -15.78
CA ALA A 497 13.47 14.45 -16.54
C ALA A 497 12.45 14.45 -17.68
N ILE A 498 11.28 15.05 -17.45
CA ILE A 498 10.24 15.19 -18.46
C ILE A 498 10.70 16.26 -19.47
N PRO A 499 10.81 15.93 -20.76
CA PRO A 499 11.26 16.88 -21.75
C PRO A 499 10.21 17.95 -22.02
N TYR A 500 10.70 19.16 -22.28
CA TYR A 500 9.85 20.25 -22.72
C TYR A 500 9.56 20.10 -24.21
N HIS A 501 8.30 19.81 -24.55
CA HIS A 501 7.82 19.88 -25.93
C HIS A 501 7.25 21.27 -26.21
N PRO A 502 7.98 22.17 -26.90
CA PRO A 502 7.38 23.42 -27.35
C PRO A 502 6.21 23.07 -28.27
N GLN A 503 5.06 23.70 -28.03
CA GLN A 503 3.93 23.61 -28.95
C GLN A 503 4.42 23.94 -30.37
N LYS A 504 4.12 23.10 -31.36
CA LYS A 504 4.29 23.48 -32.76
C LYS A 504 3.42 24.71 -33.01
N VAL A 505 4.02 25.89 -32.98
CA VAL A 505 3.41 27.12 -33.50
C VAL A 505 3.48 27.02 -35.04
N GLY A 506 2.56 26.25 -35.62
CA GLY A 506 2.27 26.21 -37.05
C GLY A 506 1.09 27.12 -37.34
N GLY A 507 1.26 28.03 -38.31
CA GLY A 507 0.42 29.20 -38.50
C GLY A 507 -1.07 28.96 -38.71
N GLY A 508 -1.86 29.96 -38.33
CA GLY A 508 -3.21 30.17 -38.84
C GLY A 508 -4.29 29.23 -38.30
N GLY A 509 -4.43 29.13 -36.98
CA GLY A 509 -5.59 28.51 -36.36
C GLY A 509 -5.41 28.45 -34.85
N HIS A 510 -6.25 29.18 -34.11
CA HIS A 510 -6.25 29.16 -32.65
C HIS A 510 -6.47 27.73 -32.13
N LEU A 511 -5.39 27.04 -31.74
CA LEU A 511 -5.44 25.95 -30.79
C LEU A 511 -5.07 26.53 -29.43
N VAL A 512 -6.09 27.10 -28.78
CA VAL A 512 -6.12 27.21 -27.32
C VAL A 512 -5.81 25.81 -26.80
N CYS A 513 -4.87 25.67 -25.86
CA CYS A 513 -4.79 24.47 -25.01
C CYS A 513 -6.22 24.14 -24.64
N ARG A 514 -6.81 23.10 -25.22
CA ARG A 514 -7.96 22.53 -24.55
C ARG A 514 -7.37 22.08 -23.22
N PRO A 515 -7.80 22.66 -22.08
CA PRO A 515 -7.70 21.87 -20.88
C PRO A 515 -8.42 20.57 -21.24
N TRP A 516 -8.03 19.47 -20.60
CA TRP A 516 -9.02 18.46 -20.39
C TRP A 516 -10.20 19.18 -19.72
N LEU A 517 -11.18 19.59 -20.51
CA LEU A 517 -12.54 19.75 -20.06
C LEU A 517 -12.80 18.38 -19.49
N GLY A 518 -12.77 18.29 -18.17
CA GLY A 518 -13.55 17.29 -17.50
C GLY A 518 -14.90 17.24 -18.22
N LEU A 519 -15.42 16.04 -18.38
CA LEU A 519 -16.84 15.85 -18.55
C LEU A 519 -17.53 16.54 -17.35
N LEU A 520 -17.73 17.85 -17.45
CA LEU A 520 -18.93 18.47 -16.92
C LEU A 520 -20.04 18.03 -17.88
N PRO A 521 -21.16 17.53 -17.34
CA PRO A 521 -22.19 16.90 -18.15
C PRO A 521 -22.82 17.95 -19.08
N PRO A 522 -22.98 17.68 -20.39
CA PRO A 522 -23.96 18.38 -21.17
C PRO A 522 -25.34 17.90 -20.73
N GLY A 523 -26.10 18.78 -20.10
CA GLY A 523 -27.55 18.68 -20.16
C GLY A 523 -28.00 18.69 -21.63
N ALA A 524 -29.10 17.98 -21.86
CA ALA A 524 -29.86 17.84 -23.10
C ALA A 524 -29.39 16.77 -24.11
N GLY A 525 -29.96 15.57 -23.94
CA GLY A 525 -30.75 14.92 -25.00
C GLY A 525 -29.99 14.29 -26.16
N ALA A 526 -29.57 13.04 -25.98
CA ALA A 526 -29.76 11.94 -26.93
C ALA A 526 -29.08 10.67 -26.38
N ALA A 527 -29.84 9.58 -26.27
CA ALA A 527 -29.34 8.27 -25.86
C ALA A 527 -28.33 7.69 -26.87
N PRO A 528 -27.26 7.01 -26.43
CA PRO A 528 -26.51 6.09 -27.26
C PRO A 528 -26.86 4.61 -26.95
N PRO A 529 -26.64 3.70 -27.91
CA PRO A 529 -27.31 2.41 -27.97
C PRO A 529 -26.60 1.31 -27.14
N ALA A 530 -27.37 0.26 -26.88
CA ALA A 530 -26.99 -0.93 -26.13
C ALA A 530 -25.76 -1.67 -26.71
N ALA A 531 -25.04 -2.34 -25.80
CA ALA A 531 -23.89 -3.16 -26.07
C ALA A 531 -24.16 -4.33 -27.04
N SER A 532 -23.36 -4.43 -28.10
CA SER A 532 -22.96 -5.71 -28.69
C SER A 532 -21.62 -5.57 -29.45
N ASP A 533 -20.85 -6.65 -29.42
CA ASP A 533 -19.75 -6.98 -30.34
C ASP A 533 -18.36 -6.34 -30.13
N GLN A 534 -17.61 -6.87 -29.16
CA GLN A 534 -16.14 -7.00 -29.30
C GLN A 534 -15.59 -8.27 -28.61
N GLU A 535 -16.20 -9.43 -28.89
CA GLU A 535 -15.75 -10.74 -28.41
C GLU A 535 -15.23 -11.66 -29.55
N ARG A 536 -14.51 -11.09 -30.54
CA ARG A 536 -13.83 -11.88 -31.58
C ARG A 536 -12.52 -11.27 -32.03
N ALA A 537 -11.44 -11.60 -31.33
CA ALA A 537 -10.15 -11.93 -31.93
C ALA A 537 -9.16 -12.30 -30.81
N LEU A 538 -9.02 -13.60 -30.54
CA LEU A 538 -7.76 -14.31 -30.25
C LEU A 538 -8.14 -15.74 -29.84
N GLY A 539 -8.47 -16.54 -30.86
CA GLY A 539 -8.67 -17.97 -30.71
C GLY A 539 -7.35 -18.71 -30.63
N GLY A 540 -7.25 -19.60 -29.65
CA GLY A 540 -6.60 -20.90 -29.83
C GLY A 540 -5.34 -21.13 -29.01
N LEU A 541 -5.48 -21.82 -27.87
CA LEU A 541 -4.78 -23.08 -27.59
C LEU A 541 -5.37 -23.80 -26.36
N ARG A 542 -6.20 -24.80 -26.66
CA ARG A 542 -6.47 -26.08 -25.99
C ARG A 542 -6.34 -26.17 -24.45
N THR A 543 -7.51 -26.35 -23.86
CA THR A 543 -7.81 -27.08 -22.60
C THR A 543 -6.98 -28.35 -22.38
N PHE A 544 -6.42 -28.49 -21.19
CA PHE A 544 -6.25 -29.77 -20.50
C PHE A 544 -6.97 -29.70 -19.15
N ARG A 545 -8.02 -30.52 -18.98
CA ARG A 545 -8.62 -30.82 -17.68
C ARG A 545 -7.79 -31.90 -17.01
N LEU A 546 -7.42 -31.70 -15.74
CA LEU A 546 -7.18 -32.81 -14.82
C LEU A 546 -8.14 -32.70 -13.63
N ARG A 547 -8.74 -33.85 -13.33
CA ARG A 547 -9.75 -34.08 -12.31
C ARG A 547 -9.15 -33.94 -10.92
N GLY A 548 -10.01 -33.56 -9.98
CA GLY A 548 -9.65 -33.20 -8.63
C GLY A 548 -9.11 -34.33 -7.77
N TRP A 549 -8.53 -33.89 -6.66
CA TRP A 549 -8.31 -34.70 -5.49
C TRP A 549 -8.55 -33.83 -4.26
N SER A 550 -9.56 -34.22 -3.48
CA SER A 550 -9.86 -33.71 -2.16
C SER A 550 -8.87 -34.32 -1.16
N GLY A 551 -8.07 -33.50 -0.49
CA GLY A 551 -7.19 -33.91 0.60
C GLY A 551 -7.25 -32.88 1.72
N THR A 552 -7.75 -33.30 2.88
CA THR A 552 -7.73 -32.56 4.15
C THR A 552 -6.30 -32.34 4.63
N CYS A 553 -5.91 -31.10 4.92
CA CYS A 553 -4.64 -30.78 5.56
C CYS A 553 -4.84 -30.45 7.05
N ALA A 554 -4.16 -31.22 7.89
CA ALA A 554 -3.98 -30.95 9.31
C ALA A 554 -2.86 -29.91 9.49
N GLY A 555 -3.11 -28.90 10.32
CA GLY A 555 -2.19 -27.78 10.55
C GLY A 555 -0.90 -28.14 11.28
N ASN A 556 0.12 -27.27 11.14
CA ASN A 556 1.20 -27.10 12.11
C ASN A 556 1.99 -25.78 11.90
N GLY A 557 2.04 -25.01 12.99
CA GLY A 557 2.94 -23.92 13.42
C GLY A 557 3.95 -23.24 12.48
N LEU A 558 3.82 -21.91 12.35
CA LEU A 558 4.81 -20.99 11.76
C LEU A 558 5.73 -20.38 12.84
N LYS A 559 7.04 -20.30 12.55
CA LYS A 559 8.08 -19.62 13.37
C LYS A 559 9.07 -18.85 12.47
N LYS A 560 9.29 -17.58 12.86
CA LYS A 560 10.33 -16.57 12.54
C LYS A 560 11.29 -16.79 11.35
N LEU A 561 11.43 -15.74 10.53
CA LEU A 561 12.52 -15.54 9.56
C LEU A 561 13.93 -15.74 10.19
N PRO A 562 14.85 -16.46 9.53
CA PRO A 562 16.21 -16.62 10.01
C PRO A 562 17.07 -15.39 9.66
N ILE A 563 17.45 -14.61 10.67
CA ILE A 563 18.45 -13.53 10.55
C ILE A 563 19.75 -14.04 11.18
N LEU A 564 20.80 -14.26 10.38
CA LEU A 564 22.14 -14.52 10.90
C LEU A 564 22.95 -13.21 10.91
N SER A 565 23.30 -12.75 12.10
CA SER A 565 24.21 -11.60 12.31
C SER A 565 25.50 -12.12 12.94
N ILE A 566 26.64 -11.77 12.35
CA ILE A 566 27.97 -12.10 12.89
C ILE A 566 28.71 -10.78 13.17
N ARG A 567 29.41 -10.74 14.31
CA ARG A 567 30.16 -9.59 14.82
C ARG A 567 31.39 -9.27 14.00
#